data_AF-A0A7S7AX63-F1
#
_entry.id   AF-A0A7S7AX63-F1
#
_cell.length_a   1.000
_cell.length_b   1.000
_cell.length_c   1.000
_cell.angle_alpha   90.00
_cell.angle_beta   90.00
_cell.angle_gamma   90.00
#
_symmetry.space_group_name_H-M   'P 1'
#
loop_
_entity.id
_entity.type
_entity.pdbx_description
1 polymer ?
#
loop_
_entity_poly.entity_id
_entity_poly.type
_entity_poly.pdbx_seq_one_letter_code
_entity_poly.pdbx_strand_id
1 'polypeptide(L)'
;MKTTLFPNWTLDDTDDTGVISEYFHNEKMPFTQETMIKCLKMKRNKYEIYWAVLALRMLGTQKAIQYLKEVSTYKNLDVQGASVLTIAYLAEGSENEYLASLLLNKDFKAKWYAVVAFNHKPDGKAVPYAAEYGVKTIKSSKNKPEAGSLIVEYLARFAPKNELAKKIFARINKDFENLSPKEQEVFTVNFPHIFRN
;
A
#
# COMPACT_ATOMS: atom_id res chain seq x y z
N MET A 1 1.85 -22.20 8.87
CA MET A 1 1.62 -21.02 9.74
C MET A 1 1.09 -19.90 8.87
N LYS A 2 -0.14 -19.41 9.09
CA LYS A 2 -0.61 -18.16 8.48
C LYS A 2 0.04 -17.02 9.25
N THR A 3 1.22 -16.58 8.81
CA THR A 3 1.78 -15.29 9.25
C THR A 3 0.99 -14.19 8.55
N THR A 4 -0.20 -13.88 9.05
CA THR A 4 -0.83 -12.59 8.78
C THR A 4 -0.03 -11.55 9.57
N LEU A 5 1.09 -11.11 8.99
CA LEU A 5 1.86 -9.93 9.42
C LEU A 5 1.11 -8.62 9.10
N PHE A 6 -0.10 -8.70 8.57
CA PHE A 6 -0.96 -7.55 8.36
C PHE A 6 -1.68 -7.24 9.66
N PRO A 7 -1.45 -6.07 10.30
CA PRO A 7 -2.39 -5.58 11.29
C PRO A 7 -3.76 -5.53 10.61
N ASN A 8 -4.79 -5.98 11.35
CA ASN A 8 -6.18 -5.98 10.92
C ASN A 8 -6.50 -4.68 10.21
N TRP A 9 -6.62 -4.75 8.89
CA TRP A 9 -6.89 -3.64 7.99
C TRP A 9 -8.39 -3.42 7.81
N THR A 10 -9.15 -3.86 8.82
CA THR A 10 -10.43 -3.25 9.13
C THR A 10 -10.19 -1.74 9.25
N LEU A 11 -11.21 -0.92 8.95
CA LEU A 11 -11.25 0.46 9.40
C LEU A 11 -10.62 0.49 10.81
N ASP A 12 -9.58 1.30 10.99
CA ASP A 12 -8.88 1.35 12.28
C ASP A 12 -9.96 1.58 13.35
N ASP A 13 -9.79 1.15 14.60
CA ASP A 13 -10.82 1.44 15.63
C ASP A 13 -11.04 2.97 15.80
N THR A 14 -10.19 3.79 15.17
CA THR A 14 -10.28 5.25 15.03
C THR A 14 -11.01 5.76 13.79
N ASP A 15 -11.24 4.94 12.76
CA ASP A 15 -12.09 5.25 11.60
C ASP A 15 -13.57 5.05 12.01
N ASP A 16 -14.02 5.85 12.98
CA ASP A 16 -15.38 5.78 13.52
C ASP A 16 -16.38 6.12 12.41
N THR A 17 -17.03 5.06 11.90
CA THR A 17 -18.09 5.13 10.90
C THR A 17 -19.22 6.09 11.28
N GLY A 18 -19.47 6.26 12.59
CA GLY A 18 -20.41 7.23 13.13
C GLY A 18 -19.99 8.66 12.87
N VAL A 19 -18.72 9.00 13.15
CA VAL A 19 -18.17 10.35 12.94
C VAL A 19 -18.18 10.74 11.46
N ILE A 20 -17.84 9.81 10.56
CA ILE A 20 -17.83 10.09 9.12
C ILE A 20 -19.26 10.34 8.62
N SER A 21 -20.22 9.50 9.01
CA SER A 21 -21.63 9.69 8.64
C SER A 21 -22.21 10.96 9.25
N GLU A 22 -21.88 11.27 10.50
CA GLU A 22 -22.31 12.47 11.21
C GLU A 22 -21.78 13.74 10.55
N TYR A 23 -20.51 13.76 10.12
CA TYR A 23 -19.95 14.88 9.38
C TYR A 23 -20.78 15.21 8.13
N PHE A 24 -21.03 14.22 7.27
CA PHE A 24 -21.79 14.47 6.04
C PHE A 24 -23.24 14.84 6.32
N HIS A 25 -23.84 14.27 7.38
CA HIS A 25 -25.16 14.69 7.85
C HIS A 25 -25.18 16.18 8.25
N ASN A 26 -24.23 16.62 9.08
CA ASN A 26 -24.11 17.99 9.55
C ASN A 26 -23.85 18.99 8.41
N GLU A 27 -23.06 18.57 7.41
CA GLU A 27 -22.82 19.32 6.18
C GLU A 27 -23.99 19.29 5.18
N LYS A 28 -25.11 18.63 5.54
CA LYS A 28 -26.30 18.46 4.68
C LYS A 28 -25.97 17.79 3.34
N MET A 29 -24.99 16.91 3.34
CA MET A 29 -24.54 16.13 2.19
C MET A 29 -25.07 14.70 2.31
N PRO A 30 -25.88 14.20 1.35
CA PRO A 30 -26.38 12.83 1.38
C PRO A 30 -25.22 11.82 1.39
N PHE A 31 -25.28 10.81 2.27
CA PHE A 31 -24.27 9.74 2.34
C PHE A 31 -24.44 8.74 1.19
N THR A 32 -24.10 9.16 -0.03
CA THR A 32 -24.24 8.37 -1.26
C THR A 32 -22.94 8.38 -2.06
N GLN A 33 -22.78 7.39 -2.93
CA GLN A 33 -21.63 7.28 -3.82
C GLN A 33 -21.43 8.56 -4.65
N GLU A 34 -22.51 9.09 -5.23
CA GLU A 34 -22.48 10.26 -6.11
C GLU A 34 -21.97 11.50 -5.35
N THR A 35 -22.42 11.67 -4.11
CA THR A 35 -21.97 12.76 -3.24
C THR A 35 -20.48 12.62 -2.91
N MET A 36 -20.03 11.44 -2.52
CA MET A 36 -18.61 11.24 -2.17
C MET A 36 -17.69 11.41 -3.39
N ILE A 37 -18.09 10.91 -4.56
CA ILE A 37 -17.36 11.15 -5.82
C ILE A 37 -17.31 12.65 -6.13
N LYS A 38 -18.40 13.38 -5.89
CA LYS A 38 -18.42 14.84 -6.06
C LYS A 38 -17.41 15.52 -5.13
N CYS A 39 -17.32 15.11 -3.85
CA CYS A 39 -16.30 15.61 -2.91
C CYS A 39 -14.88 15.36 -3.44
N LEU A 40 -14.59 14.16 -3.95
CA LEU A 40 -13.28 13.85 -4.56
C LEU A 40 -12.95 14.73 -5.77
N LYS A 41 -13.95 15.10 -6.58
CA LYS A 41 -13.76 15.96 -7.76
C LYS A 41 -13.54 17.42 -7.39
N MET A 42 -14.27 17.93 -6.41
CA MET A 42 -14.18 19.34 -6.02
C MET A 42 -12.89 19.67 -5.26
N LYS A 43 -12.28 18.66 -4.61
CA LYS A 43 -10.98 18.76 -3.92
C LYS A 43 -10.84 19.97 -2.97
N ARG A 44 -11.93 20.38 -2.31
CA ARG A 44 -12.04 21.63 -1.53
C ARG A 44 -11.04 21.72 -0.38
N ASN A 45 -10.99 20.69 0.46
CA ASN A 45 -10.08 20.62 1.60
C ASN A 45 -9.67 19.17 1.89
N LYS A 46 -8.60 18.97 2.66
CA LYS A 46 -8.06 17.64 2.92
C LYS A 46 -9.03 16.72 3.68
N TYR A 47 -9.81 17.24 4.62
CA TYR A 47 -10.69 16.45 5.48
C TYR A 47 -11.90 15.95 4.70
N GLU A 48 -12.51 16.80 3.88
CA GLU A 48 -13.62 16.42 2.99
C GLU A 48 -13.17 15.33 2.00
N ILE A 49 -11.97 15.44 1.42
CA ILE A 49 -11.43 14.40 0.54
C ILE A 49 -11.17 13.11 1.32
N TYR A 50 -10.49 13.20 2.46
CA TYR A 50 -10.14 12.05 3.30
C TYR A 50 -11.39 11.28 3.75
N TRP A 51 -12.39 11.98 4.27
CA TRP A 51 -13.65 11.38 4.69
C TRP A 51 -14.48 10.85 3.53
N ALA A 52 -14.46 11.51 2.37
CA ALA A 52 -15.11 10.96 1.17
C ALA A 52 -14.44 9.66 0.70
N VAL A 53 -13.10 9.55 0.79
CA VAL A 53 -12.37 8.31 0.50
C VAL A 53 -12.83 7.18 1.43
N LEU A 54 -12.89 7.43 2.74
CA LEU A 54 -13.33 6.42 3.71
C LEU A 54 -14.80 6.05 3.53
N ALA A 55 -15.68 7.03 3.29
CA ALA A 55 -17.08 6.79 2.98
C ALA A 55 -17.26 5.91 1.72
N LEU A 56 -16.45 6.13 0.68
CA LEU A 56 -16.47 5.28 -0.52
C LEU A 56 -16.03 3.85 -0.25
N ARG A 57 -15.09 3.63 0.70
CA ARG A 57 -14.74 2.30 1.19
C ARG A 57 -15.95 1.63 1.85
N MET A 58 -16.64 2.35 2.75
CA MET A 58 -17.83 1.87 3.46
C MET A 58 -18.96 1.52 2.49
N LEU A 59 -19.16 2.34 1.46
CA LEU A 59 -20.16 2.11 0.42
C LEU A 59 -19.79 0.92 -0.51
N GLY A 60 -18.55 0.42 -0.46
CA GLY A 60 -18.14 -0.81 -1.15
C GLY A 60 -18.18 -0.73 -2.68
N THR A 61 -18.11 0.46 -3.27
CA THR A 61 -18.35 0.64 -4.71
C THR A 61 -17.09 0.73 -5.55
N GLN A 62 -16.92 -0.21 -6.48
CA GLN A 62 -15.82 -0.19 -7.46
C GLN A 62 -15.89 0.98 -8.44
N LYS A 63 -17.06 1.62 -8.64
CA LYS A 63 -17.20 2.80 -9.51
C LYS A 63 -16.34 3.98 -9.02
N ALA A 64 -15.99 3.99 -7.74
CA ALA A 64 -15.13 5.00 -7.13
C ALA A 64 -13.66 4.88 -7.55
N ILE A 65 -13.20 3.71 -8.00
CA ILE A 65 -11.76 3.40 -8.18
C ILE A 65 -11.08 4.45 -9.06
N GLN A 66 -11.65 4.80 -10.22
CA GLN A 66 -11.05 5.80 -11.11
C GLN A 66 -10.85 7.17 -10.42
N TYR A 67 -11.81 7.59 -9.58
CA TYR A 67 -11.74 8.85 -8.86
C TYR A 67 -10.75 8.80 -7.70
N LEU A 68 -10.65 7.64 -7.03
CA LEU A 68 -9.62 7.39 -6.02
C LEU A 68 -8.22 7.45 -6.63
N LYS A 69 -8.03 6.98 -7.87
CA LYS A 69 -6.74 7.11 -8.58
C LYS A 69 -6.35 8.57 -8.78
N GLU A 70 -7.30 9.45 -9.10
CA GLU A 70 -7.06 10.90 -9.29
C GLU A 70 -6.68 11.65 -8.00
N VAL A 71 -7.02 11.11 -6.83
CA VAL A 71 -6.65 11.70 -5.52
C VAL A 71 -5.48 10.96 -4.85
N SER A 72 -5.03 9.83 -5.39
CA SER A 72 -3.86 9.09 -4.90
C SER A 72 -2.57 9.91 -4.86
N THR A 73 -2.44 10.93 -5.71
CA THR A 73 -1.29 11.85 -5.76
C THR A 73 -1.59 13.22 -5.16
N TYR A 74 -2.68 13.34 -4.40
CA TYR A 74 -3.01 14.58 -3.69
C TYR A 74 -1.88 15.02 -2.75
N LYS A 75 -1.74 16.32 -2.50
CA LYS A 75 -0.60 16.89 -1.76
C LYS A 75 -0.44 16.44 -0.30
N ASN A 76 -1.46 15.84 0.31
CA ASN A 76 -1.45 15.37 1.70
C ASN A 76 -1.28 13.84 1.77
N LEU A 77 -0.35 13.38 2.62
CA LEU A 77 0.03 11.98 2.76
C LEU A 77 -1.13 11.08 3.23
N ASP A 78 -1.98 11.57 4.12
CA ASP A 78 -3.11 10.80 4.67
C ASP A 78 -4.12 10.49 3.56
N VAL A 79 -4.43 11.49 2.73
CA VAL A 79 -5.27 11.32 1.53
C VAL A 79 -4.62 10.34 0.55
N GLN A 80 -3.32 10.47 0.29
CA GLN A 80 -2.60 9.54 -0.60
C GLN A 80 -2.73 8.10 -0.09
N GLY A 81 -2.39 7.86 1.17
CA GLY A 81 -2.48 6.57 1.82
C GLY A 81 -3.89 6.01 1.77
N ALA A 82 -4.86 6.73 2.34
CA ALA A 82 -6.25 6.30 2.40
C ALA A 82 -6.83 5.97 1.02
N SER A 83 -6.50 6.74 -0.02
CA SER A 83 -6.99 6.50 -1.38
C SER A 83 -6.47 5.18 -1.93
N VAL A 84 -5.16 4.96 -1.84
CA VAL A 84 -4.48 3.75 -2.32
C VAL A 84 -4.97 2.51 -1.57
N LEU A 85 -5.17 2.64 -0.26
CA LEU A 85 -5.69 1.56 0.55
C LEU A 85 -7.14 1.21 0.20
N THR A 86 -7.96 2.23 -0.03
CA THR A 86 -9.35 2.04 -0.45
C THR A 86 -9.43 1.41 -1.83
N ILE A 87 -8.56 1.78 -2.77
CA ILE A 87 -8.47 1.10 -4.08
C ILE A 87 -8.16 -0.38 -3.89
N ALA A 88 -7.18 -0.74 -3.08
CA ALA A 88 -6.81 -2.15 -2.86
C ALA A 88 -7.98 -2.98 -2.31
N TYR A 89 -8.72 -2.42 -1.35
CA TYR A 89 -9.90 -3.04 -0.79
C TYR A 89 -11.00 -3.24 -1.84
N LEU A 90 -11.37 -2.19 -2.58
CA LEU A 90 -12.46 -2.25 -3.55
C LEU A 90 -12.12 -3.10 -4.78
N ALA A 91 -10.86 -3.08 -5.21
CA ALA A 91 -10.40 -3.69 -6.46
C ALA A 91 -10.11 -5.19 -6.34
N GLU A 92 -9.94 -5.72 -5.12
CA GLU A 92 -9.68 -7.15 -4.87
C GLU A 92 -8.51 -7.70 -5.73
N GLY A 93 -7.45 -6.89 -5.88
CA GLY A 93 -6.25 -7.23 -6.65
C GLY A 93 -6.28 -6.83 -8.14
N SER A 94 -7.45 -6.49 -8.71
CA SER A 94 -7.53 -6.10 -10.14
C SER A 94 -6.70 -4.86 -10.49
N GLU A 95 -6.36 -4.04 -9.51
CA GLU A 95 -5.60 -2.79 -9.64
C GLU A 95 -4.14 -2.87 -9.16
N ASN A 96 -3.61 -4.07 -8.91
CA ASN A 96 -2.25 -4.23 -8.37
C ASN A 96 -1.15 -3.62 -9.22
N GLU A 97 -1.27 -3.65 -10.54
CA GLU A 97 -0.30 -3.02 -11.44
C GLU A 97 -0.26 -1.50 -11.24
N TYR A 98 -1.44 -0.87 -11.21
CA TYR A 98 -1.57 0.55 -10.90
C TYR A 98 -1.00 0.87 -9.51
N LEU A 99 -1.39 0.12 -8.47
CA LEU A 99 -0.91 0.32 -7.10
C LEU A 99 0.61 0.20 -7.01
N ALA A 100 1.21 -0.75 -7.72
CA ALA A 100 2.65 -0.94 -7.76
C ALA A 100 3.37 0.17 -8.54
N SER A 101 2.78 0.69 -9.62
CA SER A 101 3.32 1.82 -10.38
C SER A 101 3.55 3.07 -9.52
N LEU A 102 2.76 3.23 -8.45
CA LEU A 102 2.92 4.33 -7.50
C LEU A 102 4.26 4.30 -6.77
N LEU A 103 4.97 3.17 -6.71
CA LEU A 103 6.33 3.11 -6.16
C LEU A 103 7.32 3.98 -6.95
N LEU A 104 7.11 4.13 -8.25
CA LEU A 104 7.99 4.88 -9.14
C LEU A 104 7.48 6.30 -9.43
N ASN A 105 6.22 6.59 -9.10
CA ASN A 105 5.62 7.90 -9.29
C ASN A 105 6.22 8.95 -8.34
N LYS A 106 6.76 10.07 -8.84
CA LYS A 106 7.41 11.10 -8.02
C LYS A 106 6.45 11.91 -7.15
N ASP A 107 5.18 12.02 -7.54
CA ASP A 107 4.15 12.80 -6.84
C ASP A 107 3.50 12.00 -5.71
N PHE A 108 3.56 10.67 -5.81
CA PHE A 108 3.18 9.79 -4.72
C PHE A 108 4.33 9.69 -3.70
N LYS A 109 4.10 10.18 -2.49
CA LYS A 109 5.07 10.18 -1.39
C LYS A 109 4.80 9.07 -0.37
N ALA A 110 3.57 8.58 -0.28
CA ALA A 110 3.13 7.61 0.71
C ALA A 110 3.47 6.14 0.32
N LYS A 111 4.72 5.89 -0.13
CA LYS A 111 5.19 4.63 -0.76
C LYS A 111 4.84 3.36 0.00
N TRP A 112 4.94 3.41 1.32
CA TRP A 112 4.59 2.30 2.19
C TRP A 112 3.17 1.78 1.94
N TYR A 113 2.20 2.68 1.79
CA TYR A 113 0.82 2.31 1.52
C TYR A 113 0.63 1.61 0.18
N ALA A 114 1.40 1.97 -0.85
CA ALA A 114 1.39 1.22 -2.13
C ALA A 114 1.92 -0.22 -1.94
N VAL A 115 3.00 -0.39 -1.16
CA VAL A 115 3.55 -1.71 -0.85
C VAL A 115 2.52 -2.58 -0.12
N VAL A 116 1.85 -2.02 0.88
CA VAL A 116 0.78 -2.73 1.62
C VAL A 116 -0.38 -3.07 0.67
N ALA A 117 -0.80 -2.12 -0.15
CA ALA A 117 -1.95 -2.25 -1.04
C ALA A 117 -1.83 -3.42 -2.04
N PHE A 118 -0.75 -3.52 -2.82
CA PHE A 118 -0.61 -4.65 -3.77
C PHE A 118 -0.29 -5.99 -3.07
N ASN A 119 0.11 -5.96 -1.79
CA ASN A 119 0.31 -7.15 -0.98
C ASN A 119 -1.00 -7.71 -0.40
N HIS A 120 -2.08 -6.92 -0.37
CA HIS A 120 -3.40 -7.33 0.15
C HIS A 120 -3.96 -8.54 -0.62
N LYS A 121 -3.87 -8.51 -1.95
CA LYS A 121 -4.29 -9.60 -2.86
C LYS A 121 -3.23 -9.84 -3.92
N PRO A 122 -2.13 -10.53 -3.60
CA PRO A 122 -0.95 -10.62 -4.47
C PRO A 122 -1.25 -11.43 -5.75
N ASP A 123 -0.98 -10.86 -6.92
CA ASP A 123 -1.22 -11.49 -8.24
C ASP A 123 0.03 -11.57 -9.15
N GLY A 124 1.17 -11.07 -8.69
CA GLY A 124 2.44 -11.08 -9.42
C GLY A 124 2.63 -9.89 -10.37
N LYS A 125 1.60 -9.10 -10.65
CA LYS A 125 1.71 -7.92 -11.53
C LYS A 125 2.59 -6.82 -10.96
N ALA A 126 2.76 -6.78 -9.63
CA ALA A 126 3.63 -5.81 -8.99
C ALA A 126 5.13 -6.16 -9.09
N VAL A 127 5.52 -7.35 -9.59
CA VAL A 127 6.93 -7.81 -9.61
C VAL A 127 7.88 -6.81 -10.28
N PRO A 128 7.60 -6.26 -11.49
CA PRO A 128 8.53 -5.32 -12.14
C PRO A 128 8.80 -4.07 -11.29
N TYR A 129 7.77 -3.52 -10.67
CA TYR A 129 7.86 -2.32 -9.84
C TYR A 129 8.52 -2.60 -8.49
N ALA A 130 8.17 -3.72 -7.85
CA ALA A 130 8.78 -4.19 -6.61
C ALA A 130 10.29 -4.47 -6.82
N ALA A 131 10.66 -5.04 -7.96
CA ALA A 131 12.06 -5.26 -8.33
C ALA A 131 12.82 -3.94 -8.47
N GLU A 132 12.29 -2.97 -9.22
CA GLU A 132 12.97 -1.69 -9.44
C GLU A 132 13.09 -0.89 -8.14
N TYR A 133 12.01 -0.80 -7.38
CA TYR A 133 11.95 -0.02 -6.14
C TYR A 133 12.70 -0.72 -4.99
N GLY A 134 12.60 -2.04 -4.89
CA GLY A 134 13.23 -2.86 -3.85
C GLY A 134 14.75 -2.82 -3.88
N VAL A 135 15.36 -2.89 -5.07
CA VAL A 135 16.83 -2.79 -5.22
C VAL A 135 17.37 -1.46 -4.68
N LYS A 136 16.62 -0.36 -4.87
CA LYS A 136 16.99 0.96 -4.34
C LYS A 136 16.79 1.03 -2.82
N THR A 137 15.68 0.48 -2.34
CA THR A 137 15.25 0.58 -0.94
C THR A 137 16.06 -0.30 -0.01
N ILE A 138 16.44 -1.51 -0.41
CA ILE A 138 17.21 -2.45 0.44
C ILE A 138 18.63 -1.95 0.68
N LYS A 139 19.23 -1.26 -0.30
CA LYS A 139 20.53 -0.60 -0.13
C LYS A 139 20.48 0.56 0.87
N SER A 140 19.34 1.23 1.00
CA SER A 140 19.14 2.36 1.92
C SER A 140 18.43 1.97 3.23
N SER A 141 17.85 0.78 3.33
CA SER A 141 17.04 0.33 4.46
C SER A 141 17.82 -0.07 5.70
N LYS A 142 19.15 0.17 5.74
CA LYS A 142 19.98 0.03 6.95
C LYS A 142 19.38 0.75 8.18
N ASN A 143 18.50 1.74 7.96
CA ASN A 143 17.88 2.57 9.00
C ASN A 143 16.34 2.45 9.12
N LYS A 144 15.63 1.73 8.24
CA LYS A 144 14.14 1.57 8.24
C LYS A 144 13.69 0.25 7.56
N PRO A 145 13.70 -0.87 8.30
CA PRO A 145 13.51 -2.21 7.75
C PRO A 145 12.06 -2.52 7.32
N GLU A 146 11.06 -1.95 7.96
CA GLU A 146 9.65 -2.37 7.83
C GLU A 146 9.14 -2.23 6.39
N ALA A 147 9.49 -1.13 5.70
CA ALA A 147 9.14 -0.92 4.29
C ALA A 147 9.82 -1.88 3.32
N GLY A 148 11.03 -2.31 3.65
CA GLY A 148 11.79 -3.29 2.88
C GLY A 148 11.20 -4.70 2.97
N SER A 149 10.66 -5.10 4.13
CA SER A 149 10.12 -6.47 4.37
C SER A 149 9.18 -6.91 3.26
N LEU A 150 8.13 -6.12 3.04
CA LEU A 150 6.99 -6.51 2.23
C LEU A 150 7.35 -6.58 0.74
N ILE A 151 8.35 -5.81 0.30
CA ILE A 151 8.87 -5.89 -1.06
C ILE A 151 9.66 -7.17 -1.23
N VAL A 152 10.55 -7.48 -0.28
CA VAL A 152 11.36 -8.70 -0.34
C VAL A 152 10.46 -9.93 -0.24
N GLU A 153 9.47 -9.92 0.65
CA GLU A 153 8.49 -11.01 0.79
C GLU A 153 7.69 -11.20 -0.49
N TYR A 154 7.21 -10.10 -1.10
CA TYR A 154 6.49 -10.18 -2.37
C TYR A 154 7.36 -10.81 -3.46
N LEU A 155 8.63 -10.38 -3.59
CA LEU A 155 9.57 -10.95 -4.55
C LEU A 155 9.85 -12.43 -4.27
N ALA A 156 10.05 -12.80 -3.00
CA ALA A 156 10.25 -14.19 -2.58
C ALA A 156 9.03 -15.07 -2.93
N ARG A 157 7.81 -14.57 -2.70
CA ARG A 157 6.55 -15.27 -3.01
C ARG A 157 6.41 -15.61 -4.49
N PHE A 158 6.87 -14.72 -5.38
CA PHE A 158 6.78 -14.91 -6.83
C PHE A 158 8.04 -15.51 -7.48
N ALA A 159 9.16 -15.61 -6.76
CA ALA A 159 10.41 -16.17 -7.27
C ALA A 159 10.27 -17.58 -7.91
N PRO A 160 9.46 -18.52 -7.39
CA PRO A 160 9.31 -19.84 -8.02
C PRO A 160 8.68 -19.82 -9.41
N LYS A 161 7.99 -18.73 -9.78
CA LYS A 161 7.20 -18.63 -11.03
C LYS A 161 7.56 -17.41 -11.89
N ASN A 162 8.52 -16.60 -11.47
CA ASN A 162 8.91 -15.37 -12.16
C ASN A 162 10.44 -15.18 -12.09
N GLU A 163 11.10 -15.26 -13.25
CA GLU A 163 12.56 -15.18 -13.36
C GLU A 163 13.14 -13.82 -12.90
N LEU A 164 12.40 -12.71 -13.10
CA LEU A 164 12.83 -11.41 -12.59
C LEU A 164 12.80 -11.40 -11.06
N ALA A 165 11.70 -11.89 -10.46
CA ALA A 165 11.59 -11.99 -9.00
C ALA A 165 12.70 -12.88 -8.42
N LYS A 166 12.95 -14.04 -9.03
CA LYS A 166 14.03 -14.97 -8.65
C LYS A 166 15.40 -14.32 -8.69
N LYS A 167 15.74 -13.64 -9.79
CA LYS A 167 17.03 -12.97 -9.98
C LYS A 167 17.25 -11.86 -8.94
N ILE A 168 16.22 -11.05 -8.68
CA ILE A 168 16.33 -9.93 -7.75
C ILE A 168 16.37 -10.45 -6.30
N PHE A 169 15.57 -11.45 -5.96
CA PHE A 169 15.61 -12.07 -4.64
C PHE A 169 16.97 -12.72 -4.35
N ALA A 170 17.53 -13.47 -5.31
CA ALA A 170 18.87 -14.05 -5.16
C ALA A 170 19.96 -12.97 -4.97
N ARG A 171 19.85 -11.83 -5.68
CA ARG A 171 20.76 -10.70 -5.49
C ARG A 171 20.62 -10.11 -4.08
N ILE A 172 19.40 -9.95 -3.57
CA ILE A 172 19.14 -9.44 -2.22
C ILE A 172 19.76 -10.37 -1.17
N ASN A 173 19.60 -11.69 -1.32
CA ASN A 173 20.21 -12.66 -0.40
C ASN A 173 21.74 -12.60 -0.42
N LYS A 174 22.35 -12.51 -1.61
CA LYS A 174 23.80 -12.34 -1.72
C LYS A 174 24.28 -11.03 -1.09
N ASP A 175 23.56 -9.93 -1.29
CA ASP A 175 23.90 -8.65 -0.67
C ASP A 175 23.77 -8.74 0.87
N PHE A 176 22.81 -9.51 1.39
CA PHE A 176 22.64 -9.80 2.82
C PHE A 176 23.79 -10.62 3.42
N GLU A 177 24.27 -11.68 2.76
CA GLU A 177 25.42 -12.48 3.20
C GLU A 177 26.69 -11.64 3.39
N ASN A 178 26.82 -10.53 2.65
CA ASN A 178 27.97 -9.62 2.73
C ASN A 178 27.84 -8.55 3.83
N LEU A 179 26.72 -8.50 4.57
CA LEU A 179 26.54 -7.56 5.68
C LEU A 179 27.32 -8.01 6.92
N SER A 180 27.65 -7.06 7.82
CA SER A 180 28.23 -7.40 9.13
C SER A 180 27.25 -8.19 10.00
N PRO A 181 27.71 -8.99 10.99
CA PRO A 181 26.82 -9.78 11.85
C PRO A 181 25.72 -8.95 12.54
N LYS A 182 26.05 -7.71 12.97
CA LYS A 182 25.09 -6.78 13.58
C LYS A 182 24.02 -6.31 12.58
N GLU A 183 24.40 -6.06 11.34
CA GLU A 183 23.45 -5.71 10.27
C GLU A 183 22.58 -6.91 9.91
N GLN A 184 23.18 -8.11 9.77
CA GLN A 184 22.43 -9.34 9.53
C GLN A 184 21.42 -9.63 10.64
N GLU A 185 21.77 -9.40 11.91
CA GLU A 185 20.86 -9.54 13.05
C GLU A 185 19.65 -8.60 12.92
N VAL A 186 19.85 -7.32 12.59
CA VAL A 186 18.75 -6.37 12.38
C VAL A 186 17.82 -6.87 11.27
N PHE A 187 18.36 -7.28 10.12
CA PHE A 187 17.54 -7.81 9.03
C PHE A 187 16.86 -9.15 9.39
N THR A 188 17.52 -10.03 10.15
CA THR A 188 16.98 -11.32 10.57
C THR A 188 15.89 -11.17 11.63
N VAL A 189 16.02 -10.23 12.56
CA VAL A 189 14.99 -9.89 13.56
C VAL A 189 13.75 -9.32 12.88
N ASN A 190 13.95 -8.46 11.88
CA ASN A 190 12.83 -7.83 11.17
C ASN A 190 12.21 -8.73 10.09
N PHE A 191 12.98 -9.65 9.50
CA PHE A 191 12.51 -10.55 8.43
C PHE A 191 12.94 -12.01 8.67
N PRO A 192 12.55 -12.60 9.81
CA PRO A 192 13.02 -13.94 10.20
C PRO A 192 12.58 -15.01 9.20
N HIS A 193 11.42 -14.86 8.56
CA HIS A 193 10.87 -15.80 7.58
C HIS A 193 11.53 -15.74 6.20
N ILE A 194 12.36 -14.73 5.94
CA ILE A 194 13.02 -14.51 4.66
C ILE A 194 14.48 -14.96 4.71
N PHE A 195 15.19 -14.60 5.80
CA PHE A 195 16.64 -14.80 5.92
C PHE A 195 17.05 -15.91 6.91
N ARG A 196 16.12 -16.50 7.67
CA ARG A 196 16.43 -17.74 8.41
C ARG A 196 16.13 -18.94 7.52
N ASN A 197 17.19 -19.60 7.08
CA ASN A 197 17.21 -21.04 6.78
C ASN A 197 18.22 -21.69 7.73
#